data_AF-A0A2H6MW33-F1
#
_entry.id   AF-A0A2H6MW33-F1
#
_cell.length_a   1.000
_cell.length_b   1.000
_cell.length_c   1.000
_cell.angle_alpha   90.00
_cell.angle_beta   90.00
_cell.angle_gamma   90.00
#
_symmetry.space_group_name_H-M   'P 1'
#
loop_
_entity.id
_entity.type
_entity.pdbx_description
1 polymer ?
#
loop_
_entity_poly.entity_id
_entity_poly.type
_entity_poly.pdbx_seq_one_letter_code
_entity_poly.pdbx_strand_id
1 'polypeptide(L)'
;TVKLSVAPADDSSILLDIYIQAAFVPYLWGLLPGARILFRGLQCKVSRFGNVYCVFIASSDVCILTPPHNSPKHLNSTPKFSIGYLSNIPLQPLNLGQAQVTCHLTCILSLSMQWFCDLCNISTEGRPSECNNSCSSHIGMIKATAKILVEDGTSEVMVFCKNQQVQQVLGLSPKEWEIIQNHIRIKGSICLQHNEISTGARILEEQDLLTQYLRNLCRSPVVCRSIVLAFRVDRKSFKTGSGQLRRFFCNELEFLSRMRNRPNLVCLNIRETI
;
A
#
# COMPACT_ATOMS: atom_id res chain seq x y z
N THR A 1 -16.10 16.12 -12.12
CA THR A 1 -14.76 16.67 -11.82
C THR A 1 -13.73 15.65 -12.25
N VAL A 2 -12.72 16.05 -13.00
CA VAL A 2 -11.60 15.22 -13.43
C VAL A 2 -10.44 15.43 -12.46
N LYS A 3 -9.69 14.36 -12.16
CA LYS A 3 -8.48 14.41 -11.35
C LYS A 3 -7.29 14.10 -12.25
N LEU A 4 -6.31 15.00 -12.28
CA LEU A 4 -5.01 14.79 -12.89
C LEU A 4 -3.96 14.64 -11.80
N SER A 5 -3.11 13.62 -11.91
CA SER A 5 -1.92 13.48 -11.06
C SER A 5 -0.70 13.83 -11.91
N VAL A 6 -0.02 14.92 -11.55
CA VAL A 6 1.11 15.48 -12.31
C VAL A 6 2.39 15.43 -11.49
N ALA A 7 3.52 15.24 -12.17
CA ALA A 7 4.85 15.36 -11.59
C ALA A 7 5.52 16.64 -12.10
N PRO A 8 6.27 17.38 -11.27
CA PRO A 8 7.07 18.51 -11.71
C PRO A 8 8.10 18.08 -12.76
N ALA A 9 8.44 19.00 -13.68
CA ALA A 9 9.39 18.71 -14.75
C ALA A 9 10.83 18.45 -14.26
N ASP A 10 11.21 19.06 -13.12
CA ASP A 10 12.54 18.93 -12.54
C ASP A 10 12.56 17.76 -11.54
N ASP A 11 12.69 16.53 -12.04
CA ASP A 11 13.06 15.26 -11.38
C ASP A 11 12.62 15.02 -9.92
N SER A 12 11.53 15.64 -9.49
CA SER A 12 10.97 15.48 -8.15
C SER A 12 9.89 14.41 -8.21
N SER A 13 9.94 13.44 -7.31
CA SER A 13 8.89 12.41 -7.19
C SER A 13 7.59 12.93 -6.56
N ILE A 14 7.46 14.25 -6.39
CA ILE A 14 6.33 14.87 -5.75
C ILE A 14 5.16 14.89 -6.73
N LEU A 15 4.29 13.90 -6.64
CA LEU A 15 3.00 13.94 -7.32
C LEU A 15 2.10 15.00 -6.68
N LEU A 16 1.54 15.88 -7.52
CA LEU A 16 0.52 16.85 -7.18
C LEU A 16 -0.79 16.46 -7.88
N ASP A 17 -1.88 16.50 -7.13
CA ASP A 17 -3.22 16.27 -7.68
C ASP A 17 -3.89 17.60 -8.06
N ILE A 18 -4.37 17.70 -9.30
CA ILE A 18 -5.11 18.84 -9.83
C ILE A 18 -6.55 18.39 -10.13
N TYR A 19 -7.52 19.08 -9.53
CA TYR A 19 -8.95 18.82 -9.74
C TYR A 19 -9.54 19.85 -10.69
N ILE A 20 -10.15 19.38 -11.77
CA ILE A 20 -10.77 20.19 -12.81
C ILE A 20 -12.28 19.95 -12.79
N GLN A 21 -13.07 21.00 -12.61
CA GLN A 21 -14.53 20.86 -12.67
C GLN A 21 -14.96 20.45 -14.08
N ALA A 22 -16.03 19.65 -14.18
CA ALA A 22 -16.49 19.11 -15.46
C ALA A 22 -16.81 20.21 -16.49
N ALA A 23 -17.25 21.39 -16.04
CA ALA A 23 -17.53 22.54 -16.88
C ALA A 23 -16.31 23.05 -17.67
N PHE A 24 -15.08 22.88 -17.15
CA PHE A 24 -13.87 23.34 -17.84
C PHE A 24 -13.29 22.31 -18.80
N VAL A 25 -13.54 21.01 -18.58
CA VAL A 25 -12.90 19.91 -19.33
C VAL A 25 -13.05 20.00 -20.85
N PRO A 26 -14.22 20.36 -21.43
CA PRO A 26 -14.37 20.46 -22.89
C PRO A 26 -13.44 21.47 -23.57
N TYR A 27 -12.87 22.41 -22.81
CA TYR A 27 -12.00 23.47 -23.32
C TYR A 27 -10.51 23.13 -23.16
N LEU A 28 -10.17 22.05 -22.47
CA LEU A 28 -8.79 21.72 -22.09
C LEU A 28 -8.29 20.50 -22.89
N TRP A 29 -7.98 20.75 -24.16
CA TRP A 29 -7.47 19.73 -25.08
C TRP A 29 -6.03 19.31 -24.73
N GLY A 30 -5.61 18.12 -25.17
CA GLY A 30 -4.24 17.63 -25.03
C GLY A 30 -3.74 17.32 -23.62
N LEU A 31 -4.64 17.29 -22.63
CA LEU A 31 -4.39 16.77 -21.28
C LEU A 31 -4.23 15.25 -21.28
N LEU A 32 -3.17 14.75 -21.89
CA LEU A 32 -2.90 13.32 -22.05
C LEU A 32 -1.77 12.86 -21.10
N PRO A 33 -1.84 11.62 -20.56
CA PRO A 33 -0.73 11.05 -19.81
C PRO A 33 0.58 11.08 -20.60
N GLY A 34 1.63 11.68 -20.02
CA GLY A 34 2.94 11.82 -20.66
C GLY A 34 3.18 13.14 -21.41
N ALA A 35 2.16 13.98 -21.59
CA ALA A 35 2.35 15.34 -22.10
C ALA A 35 3.07 16.21 -21.04
N ARG A 36 3.91 17.15 -21.50
CA ARG A 36 4.43 18.22 -20.63
C ARG A 36 3.47 19.39 -20.69
N ILE A 37 2.96 19.80 -19.53
CA ILE A 37 1.90 20.79 -19.41
C ILE A 37 2.32 21.85 -18.42
N LEU A 38 2.09 23.12 -18.77
CA LEU A 38 2.23 24.26 -17.88
C LEU A 38 0.85 24.68 -17.40
N PHE A 39 0.63 24.60 -16.09
CA PHE A 39 -0.56 25.16 -15.45
C PHE A 39 -0.22 26.52 -14.83
N ARG A 40 -1.13 27.49 -14.98
CA ARG A 40 -1.01 28.83 -14.38
C ARG A 40 -2.28 29.16 -13.59
N GLY A 41 -2.15 29.97 -12.54
CA GLY A 41 -3.29 30.47 -11.78
C GLY A 41 -4.12 29.38 -11.09
N LEU A 42 -3.53 28.25 -10.72
CA LEU A 42 -4.22 27.19 -9.97
C LEU A 42 -4.48 27.63 -8.53
N GLN A 43 -5.63 27.24 -7.98
CA GLN A 43 -5.90 27.43 -6.56
C GLN A 43 -5.32 26.29 -5.74
N CYS A 44 -4.33 26.58 -4.88
CA CYS A 44 -3.79 25.61 -3.93
C CYS A 44 -4.75 25.40 -2.74
N LYS A 45 -4.96 24.15 -2.35
CA LYS A 45 -5.78 23.76 -1.20
C LYS A 45 -5.06 22.68 -0.38
N VAL A 46 -5.35 22.67 0.91
CA VAL A 46 -4.90 21.63 1.84
C VAL A 46 -6.12 20.83 2.27
N SER A 47 -6.06 19.51 2.10
CA SER A 47 -7.14 18.61 2.54
C SER A 47 -7.17 18.52 4.07
N ARG A 48 -8.30 18.05 4.63
CA ARG A 48 -8.43 17.71 6.06
C ARG A 48 -7.35 16.75 6.59
N PHE A 49 -6.67 16.03 5.70
CA PHE A 49 -5.59 15.10 6.02
C PHE A 49 -4.19 15.67 5.73
N GLY A 50 -4.06 16.98 5.52
CA GLY A 50 -2.79 17.66 5.29
C GLY A 50 -2.20 17.52 3.88
N ASN A 51 -2.84 16.77 2.96
CA ASN A 51 -2.37 16.67 1.58
C ASN A 51 -2.64 17.97 0.82
N VAL A 52 -1.61 18.49 0.15
CA VAL A 52 -1.71 19.63 -0.76
C VAL A 52 -2.22 19.16 -2.12
N TYR A 53 -3.19 19.87 -2.68
CA TYR A 53 -3.74 19.64 -4.01
C TYR A 53 -4.12 20.98 -4.65
N CYS A 54 -4.29 21.00 -5.96
CA CYS A 54 -4.69 22.18 -6.70
C CYS A 54 -6.07 22.02 -7.33
N VAL A 55 -6.73 23.14 -7.56
CA VAL A 55 -8.03 23.22 -8.25
C VAL A 55 -7.90 24.17 -9.43
N PHE A 56 -8.40 23.74 -10.58
CA PHE A 56 -8.54 24.59 -11.75
C PHE A 56 -9.76 25.51 -11.57
N ILE A 57 -9.53 26.82 -11.62
CA ILE A 57 -10.53 27.87 -11.45
C ILE A 57 -10.70 28.66 -12.74
N ALA A 58 -11.67 29.57 -12.79
CA ALA A 58 -11.97 30.34 -14.00
C ALA A 58 -10.80 31.21 -14.49
N SER A 59 -9.90 31.63 -13.60
CA SER A 59 -8.67 32.37 -13.93
C SER A 59 -7.44 31.49 -14.14
N SER A 60 -7.60 30.15 -14.05
CA SER A 60 -6.53 29.23 -14.38
C SER A 60 -6.35 29.11 -15.87
N ASP A 61 -5.12 28.86 -16.29
CA ASP A 61 -4.75 28.66 -17.69
C ASP A 61 -3.90 27.40 -17.84
N VAL A 62 -3.97 26.79 -19.02
CA VAL A 62 -3.22 25.58 -19.36
C VAL A 62 -2.56 25.72 -20.73
N CYS A 63 -1.28 25.39 -20.78
CA CYS A 63 -0.52 25.37 -22.02
C CYS A 63 0.16 24.01 -22.17
N ILE A 64 -0.11 23.30 -23.28
CA ILE A 64 0.59 22.07 -23.62
C ILE A 64 1.95 22.46 -24.19
N LEU A 65 3.02 22.09 -23.50
CA LEU A 65 4.38 22.38 -23.93
C LEU A 65 4.85 21.32 -24.93
N THR A 66 4.61 20.04 -24.63
CA THR A 66 4.96 18.94 -25.54
C THR A 66 3.92 17.83 -25.49
N PRO A 67 3.56 17.22 -26.65
CA PRO A 67 2.69 16.05 -26.68
C PRO A 67 3.36 14.83 -26.01
N PRO A 68 2.61 13.77 -25.68
CA PRO A 68 3.18 12.53 -25.18
C PRO A 68 4.10 11.91 -26.25
N HIS A 69 5.29 11.43 -25.84
CA HIS A 69 6.17 10.71 -26.75
C HIS A 69 5.63 9.30 -27.05
N ASN A 70 5.70 8.88 -28.31
CA ASN A 70 5.19 7.59 -28.83
C ASN A 70 5.90 6.34 -28.26
N SER A 71 6.94 6.50 -27.44
CA SER A 71 7.48 5.39 -26.66
C SER A 71 6.72 5.33 -25.33
N PRO A 72 6.00 4.23 -25.01
CA PRO A 72 5.57 4.01 -23.64
C PRO A 72 6.83 3.81 -22.81
N LYS A 73 7.42 4.90 -22.32
CA LYS A 73 8.28 4.85 -21.14
C LYS A 73 7.32 4.38 -20.05
N HIS A 74 7.30 3.07 -19.83
CA HIS A 74 6.54 2.46 -18.75
C HIS A 74 6.73 3.35 -17.52
N LEU A 75 5.67 4.00 -17.06
CA LEU A 75 5.66 4.79 -15.81
C LEU A 75 6.08 3.95 -14.57
N ASN A 76 6.35 2.66 -14.78
CA ASN A 76 6.97 1.72 -13.86
C ASN A 76 8.48 1.95 -13.64
N SER A 77 9.14 2.82 -14.41
CA SER A 77 10.54 3.20 -14.17
C SER A 77 10.65 4.53 -13.45
N THR A 78 9.91 4.70 -12.36
CA THR A 78 10.41 5.63 -11.34
C THR A 78 11.77 5.08 -10.90
N PRO A 79 12.86 5.86 -10.98
CA PRO A 79 14.18 5.35 -10.67
C PRO A 79 14.17 4.75 -9.27
N LYS A 80 14.45 3.45 -9.19
CA LYS A 80 14.56 2.72 -7.92
C LYS A 80 15.97 2.94 -7.42
N PHE A 81 16.10 3.80 -6.43
CA PHE A 81 17.39 3.99 -5.78
C PHE A 81 17.56 2.92 -4.71
N SER A 82 18.71 2.27 -4.69
CA SER A 82 19.08 1.37 -3.60
C SER A 82 19.44 2.23 -2.40
N ILE A 83 18.75 2.04 -1.27
CA ILE A 83 19.00 2.83 -0.05
C ILE A 83 20.12 2.24 0.83
N GLY A 84 20.57 1.03 0.50
CA GLY A 84 21.52 0.24 1.28
C GLY A 84 20.89 -0.32 2.56
N TYR A 85 20.51 0.57 3.49
CA TYR A 85 20.02 0.22 4.83
C TYR A 85 18.67 0.88 5.16
N LEU A 86 17.81 0.16 5.90
CA LEU A 86 16.52 0.63 6.40
C LEU A 86 16.66 1.83 7.35
N SER A 87 17.75 1.91 8.12
CA SER A 87 18.04 3.05 9.00
C SER A 87 18.16 4.39 8.27
N ASN A 88 18.42 4.36 6.96
CA ASN A 88 18.59 5.56 6.13
C ASN A 88 17.26 6.13 5.61
N ILE A 89 16.15 5.40 5.73
CA ILE A 89 14.82 5.85 5.26
C ILE A 89 14.42 7.20 5.88
N PRO A 90 14.55 7.43 7.21
CA PRO A 90 14.19 8.72 7.80
C PRO A 90 15.15 9.86 7.45
N LEU A 91 16.37 9.53 7.00
CA LEU A 91 17.42 10.50 6.65
C LEU A 91 17.29 10.98 5.21
N GLN A 92 16.60 10.23 4.36
CA GLN A 92 16.33 10.64 2.99
C GLN A 92 15.23 11.70 2.94
N PRO A 93 15.37 12.73 2.07
CA PRO A 93 14.29 13.69 1.87
C PRO A 93 13.03 12.93 1.44
N LEU A 94 11.87 13.33 1.98
CA LEU A 94 10.53 12.77 1.67
C LEU A 94 10.19 12.71 0.16
N ASN A 95 11.07 13.25 -0.68
CA ASN A 95 10.97 13.41 -2.13
C ASN A 95 11.65 12.29 -2.92
N LEU A 96 12.17 11.23 -2.30
CA LEU A 96 12.54 10.00 -3.02
C LEU A 96 11.29 9.15 -3.26
N GLY A 97 10.94 8.98 -4.53
CA GLY A 97 9.65 8.40 -4.94
C GLY A 97 9.52 6.93 -4.56
N GLN A 98 10.42 6.11 -5.10
CA GLN A 98 10.46 4.67 -4.92
C GLN A 98 11.90 4.25 -4.60
N ALA A 99 12.08 3.38 -3.62
CA ALA A 99 13.39 2.87 -3.21
C ALA A 99 13.37 1.35 -3.16
N GLN A 100 14.57 0.76 -3.16
CA GLN A 100 14.75 -0.68 -3.00
C GLN A 100 15.74 -0.96 -1.86
N VAL A 101 15.48 -2.03 -1.12
CA VAL A 101 16.34 -2.52 -0.03
C VAL A 101 16.32 -4.03 0.00
N THR A 102 17.44 -4.64 0.34
CA THR A 102 17.52 -6.06 0.68
C THR A 102 17.30 -6.19 2.18
N CYS A 103 16.28 -6.94 2.59
CA CYS A 103 15.91 -7.10 3.99
C CYS A 103 15.37 -8.50 4.26
N HIS A 104 15.25 -8.86 5.52
CA HIS A 104 14.64 -10.08 6.00
C HIS A 104 13.18 -9.80 6.42
N LEU A 105 12.25 -10.54 5.85
CA LEU A 105 10.86 -10.56 6.28
C LEU A 105 10.77 -11.38 7.56
N THR A 106 10.41 -10.77 8.70
CA THR A 106 10.42 -11.47 9.99
C THR A 106 9.09 -12.13 10.28
N CYS A 107 7.98 -11.45 9.99
CA CYS A 107 6.63 -12.01 10.13
C CYS A 107 5.55 -11.17 9.44
N ILE A 108 4.36 -11.75 9.33
CA ILE A 108 3.12 -11.02 9.02
C ILE A 108 2.41 -10.64 10.31
N LEU A 109 2.23 -9.34 10.54
CA LEU A 109 1.57 -8.77 11.72
C LEU A 109 0.05 -8.82 11.61
N SER A 110 -0.48 -8.61 10.41
CA SER A 110 -1.91 -8.76 10.13
C SER A 110 -2.12 -9.18 8.69
N LEU A 111 -3.05 -10.10 8.47
CA LEU A 111 -3.50 -10.56 7.16
C LEU A 111 -5.01 -10.37 7.08
N SER A 112 -5.50 -9.74 6.03
CA SER A 112 -6.93 -9.63 5.79
C SER A 112 -7.20 -9.87 4.31
N MET A 113 -8.11 -10.78 4.02
CA MET A 113 -8.60 -11.05 2.68
C MET A 113 -10.11 -11.09 2.70
N GLN A 114 -10.73 -10.41 1.75
CA GLN A 114 -12.17 -10.31 1.68
C GLN A 114 -12.62 -10.30 0.23
N TRP A 115 -13.68 -11.06 -0.04
CA TRP A 115 -14.31 -11.10 -1.35
C TRP A 115 -15.25 -9.90 -1.52
N PHE A 116 -15.23 -9.31 -2.71
CA PHE A 116 -16.11 -8.22 -3.12
C PHE A 116 -16.78 -8.58 -4.44
N CYS A 117 -18.08 -8.34 -4.52
CA CYS A 117 -18.77 -8.37 -5.81
C CYS A 117 -18.27 -7.21 -6.68
N ASP A 118 -18.04 -7.47 -7.96
CA ASP A 118 -17.60 -6.48 -8.93
C ASP A 118 -18.66 -5.41 -9.22
N LEU A 119 -19.94 -5.79 -9.23
CA LEU A 119 -21.07 -4.89 -9.47
C LEU A 119 -21.47 -4.09 -8.23
N CYS A 120 -21.64 -4.75 -7.07
CA CYS A 120 -22.09 -4.07 -5.85
C CYS A 120 -20.93 -3.33 -5.16
N ASN A 121 -19.68 -3.78 -5.33
CA ASN A 121 -18.51 -3.39 -4.51
C ASN A 121 -18.78 -3.51 -2.98
N ILE A 122 -19.73 -4.37 -2.61
CA ILE A 122 -20.07 -4.73 -1.23
C ILE A 122 -19.32 -6.01 -0.90
N SER A 123 -18.76 -6.06 0.31
CA SER A 123 -18.18 -7.28 0.86
C SER A 123 -19.29 -8.21 1.33
N THR A 124 -19.30 -9.44 0.83
CA THR A 124 -20.22 -10.46 1.36
C THR A 124 -19.54 -11.11 2.57
N GLU A 125 -20.07 -10.89 3.76
CA GLU A 125 -19.62 -11.58 4.98
C GLU A 125 -20.09 -13.05 4.97
N GLY A 126 -19.61 -13.83 4.01
CA GLY A 126 -19.83 -15.28 3.95
C GLY A 126 -21.15 -15.71 3.31
N ARG A 127 -21.83 -14.81 2.61
CA ARG A 127 -23.05 -15.12 1.85
C ARG A 127 -22.97 -14.52 0.44
N PRO A 128 -22.53 -15.29 -0.56
CA PRO A 128 -22.53 -14.86 -1.96
C PRO A 128 -23.90 -14.37 -2.45
N SER A 129 -24.97 -14.84 -1.82
CA SER A 129 -26.37 -14.53 -2.11
C SER A 129 -26.92 -13.25 -1.47
N GLU A 130 -26.13 -12.51 -0.67
CA GLU A 130 -26.54 -11.23 -0.05
C GLU A 130 -25.90 -10.00 -0.72
N CYS A 131 -25.35 -10.13 -1.93
CA CYS A 131 -25.34 -8.97 -2.81
C CYS A 131 -26.80 -8.61 -3.03
N ASN A 132 -27.18 -7.38 -2.70
CA ASN A 132 -28.53 -6.81 -2.80
C ASN A 132 -29.45 -7.60 -3.76
N ASN A 133 -30.64 -8.05 -3.33
CA ASN A 133 -31.53 -9.09 -3.93
C ASN A 133 -31.71 -9.13 -5.48
N SER A 134 -31.21 -8.14 -6.22
CA SER A 134 -31.18 -8.02 -7.68
C SER A 134 -29.82 -8.27 -8.33
N CYS A 135 -28.75 -8.57 -7.59
CA CYS A 135 -27.42 -8.80 -8.18
C CYS A 135 -27.18 -10.27 -8.50
N SER A 136 -27.15 -10.60 -9.79
CA SER A 136 -26.86 -11.93 -10.33
C SER A 136 -25.38 -12.17 -10.66
N SER A 137 -24.48 -11.29 -10.22
CA SER A 137 -23.05 -11.45 -10.52
C SER A 137 -22.43 -12.56 -9.67
N HIS A 138 -21.89 -13.57 -10.34
CA HIS A 138 -21.03 -14.59 -9.73
C HIS A 138 -19.54 -14.22 -9.83
N ILE A 139 -19.23 -13.05 -10.39
CA ILE A 139 -17.89 -12.57 -10.62
C ILE A 139 -17.56 -11.56 -9.51
N GLY A 140 -16.34 -11.62 -9.00
CA GLY A 140 -15.91 -10.74 -7.93
C GLY A 140 -14.42 -10.76 -7.79
N MET A 141 -13.92 -9.81 -7.01
CA MET A 141 -12.50 -9.65 -6.76
C MET A 141 -12.20 -9.80 -5.27
N ILE A 142 -11.07 -10.40 -4.97
CA ILE A 142 -10.58 -10.45 -3.59
C ILE A 142 -9.64 -9.28 -3.36
N LYS A 143 -9.93 -8.52 -2.31
CA LYS A 143 -9.01 -7.53 -1.78
C LYS A 143 -8.21 -8.20 -0.68
N ALA A 144 -6.92 -8.34 -0.90
CA ALA A 144 -6.00 -8.86 0.10
C ALA A 144 -5.13 -7.71 0.63
N THR A 145 -4.91 -7.68 1.94
CA THR A 145 -4.02 -6.73 2.58
C THR A 145 -3.18 -7.44 3.64
N ALA A 146 -1.90 -7.06 3.73
CA ALA A 146 -1.03 -7.55 4.78
C ALA A 146 -0.19 -6.41 5.35
N LYS A 147 0.04 -6.46 6.66
CA LYS A 147 1.08 -5.66 7.32
C LYS A 147 2.21 -6.62 7.66
N ILE A 148 3.39 -6.36 7.13
CA ILE A 148 4.58 -7.18 7.37
C ILE A 148 5.61 -6.38 8.15
N LEU A 149 6.43 -7.10 8.90
CA LEU A 149 7.60 -6.55 9.56
C LEU A 149 8.85 -7.03 8.82
N VAL A 150 9.72 -6.09 8.47
CA VAL A 150 11.00 -6.39 7.81
C VAL A 150 12.14 -5.75 8.57
N GLU A 151 13.31 -6.38 8.54
CA GLU A 151 14.53 -5.87 9.16
C GLU A 151 15.76 -6.13 8.29
N ASP A 152 16.85 -5.40 8.52
CA ASP A 152 18.13 -5.61 7.82
C ASP A 152 19.33 -5.60 8.79
N GLY A 153 19.05 -5.75 10.09
CA GLY A 153 20.02 -5.59 11.17
C GLY A 153 20.31 -4.14 11.58
N THR A 154 19.96 -3.14 10.75
CA THR A 154 20.11 -1.71 11.09
C THR A 154 18.82 -1.10 11.63
N SER A 155 17.67 -1.59 11.16
CA SER A 155 16.36 -1.12 11.59
C SER A 155 15.28 -2.16 11.31
N GLU A 156 14.12 -1.98 11.92
CA GLU A 156 12.91 -2.73 11.63
C GLU A 156 11.81 -1.77 11.16
N VAL A 157 11.10 -2.13 10.10
CA VAL A 157 10.09 -1.27 9.49
C VAL A 157 8.84 -2.05 9.13
N MET A 158 7.68 -1.39 9.27
CA MET A 158 6.40 -1.95 8.87
C MET A 158 6.10 -1.61 7.41
N VAL A 159 5.64 -2.61 6.66
CA VAL A 159 5.32 -2.47 5.24
C VAL A 159 3.89 -2.94 4.98
N PHE A 160 3.15 -2.13 4.25
CA PHE A 160 1.78 -2.42 3.81
C PHE A 160 1.81 -3.04 2.41
N CYS A 161 1.28 -4.26 2.29
CA CYS A 161 1.18 -5.01 1.04
C CYS A 161 -0.29 -5.16 0.65
N LYS A 162 -0.57 -5.20 -0.67
CA LYS A 162 -1.91 -5.39 -1.22
C LYS A 162 -1.95 -6.40 -2.36
N ASN A 163 -3.05 -7.15 -2.43
CA ASN A 163 -3.40 -8.07 -3.51
C ASN A 163 -2.25 -9.02 -3.87
N GLN A 164 -1.73 -8.98 -5.09
CA GLN A 164 -0.64 -9.84 -5.56
C GLN A 164 0.62 -9.76 -4.68
N GLN A 165 0.86 -8.62 -4.01
CA GLN A 165 1.99 -8.51 -3.08
C GLN A 165 1.79 -9.41 -1.85
N VAL A 166 0.55 -9.60 -1.41
CA VAL A 166 0.23 -10.50 -0.29
C VAL A 166 0.53 -11.95 -0.66
N GLN A 167 0.21 -12.35 -1.89
CA GLN A 167 0.60 -13.66 -2.43
C GLN A 167 2.13 -13.84 -2.39
N GLN A 168 2.89 -12.84 -2.87
CA GLN A 168 4.35 -12.87 -2.87
C GLN A 168 4.92 -12.97 -1.45
N VAL A 169 4.42 -12.18 -0.50
CA VAL A 169 4.83 -12.24 0.92
C VAL A 169 4.62 -13.65 1.47
N LEU A 170 3.44 -14.24 1.22
CA LEU A 170 3.09 -15.58 1.71
C LEU A 170 3.90 -16.70 1.03
N GLY A 171 4.65 -16.39 -0.04
CA GLY A 171 5.42 -17.39 -0.78
C GLY A 171 4.54 -18.38 -1.55
N LEU A 172 3.31 -17.98 -1.91
CA LEU A 172 2.33 -18.86 -2.53
C LEU A 172 2.44 -18.84 -4.06
N SER A 173 2.45 -20.03 -4.65
CA SER A 173 2.33 -20.18 -6.10
C SER A 173 0.96 -19.66 -6.60
N PRO A 174 0.82 -19.36 -7.91
CA PRO A 174 -0.47 -18.95 -8.48
C PRO A 174 -1.60 -19.95 -8.22
N LYS A 175 -1.29 -21.26 -8.22
CA LYS A 175 -2.28 -22.32 -7.97
C LYS A 175 -2.74 -22.35 -6.51
N GLU A 176 -1.82 -22.25 -5.56
CA GLU A 176 -2.16 -22.19 -4.13
C GLU A 176 -2.96 -20.92 -3.80
N TRP A 177 -2.58 -19.80 -4.42
CA TRP A 177 -3.30 -18.55 -4.30
C TRP A 177 -4.75 -18.67 -4.78
N GLU A 178 -4.97 -19.31 -5.94
CA GLU A 178 -6.32 -19.54 -6.48
C GLU A 178 -7.18 -20.40 -5.54
N ILE A 179 -6.61 -21.43 -4.90
CA ILE A 179 -7.31 -22.25 -3.90
C ILE A 179 -7.78 -21.39 -2.72
N ILE A 180 -6.89 -20.54 -2.18
CA ILE A 180 -7.23 -19.61 -1.09
C ILE A 180 -8.31 -18.63 -1.54
N GLN A 181 -8.21 -18.12 -2.75
CA GLN A 181 -9.21 -17.21 -3.31
C GLN A 181 -10.59 -17.86 -3.42
N ASN A 182 -10.66 -19.09 -3.93
CA ASN A 182 -11.92 -19.84 -4.03
C ASN A 182 -12.54 -20.13 -2.66
N HIS A 183 -11.72 -20.43 -1.66
CA HIS A 183 -12.21 -20.60 -0.30
C HIS A 183 -12.79 -19.29 0.27
N ILE A 184 -12.08 -18.17 0.12
CA ILE A 184 -12.55 -16.85 0.58
C ILE A 184 -13.82 -16.42 -0.16
N ARG A 185 -14.01 -16.81 -1.42
CA ARG A 185 -15.27 -16.57 -2.15
C ARG A 185 -16.47 -17.20 -1.45
N ILE A 186 -16.29 -18.39 -0.85
CA ILE A 186 -17.36 -19.11 -0.13
C ILE A 186 -17.49 -18.56 1.29
N LYS A 187 -16.36 -18.41 2.00
CA LYS A 187 -16.31 -17.96 3.40
C LYS A 187 -16.55 -16.45 3.58
N GLY A 188 -16.38 -15.65 2.53
CA GLY A 188 -16.50 -14.20 2.51
C GLY A 188 -15.23 -13.46 2.92
N SER A 189 -14.69 -13.77 4.11
CA SER A 189 -13.48 -13.10 4.60
C SER A 189 -12.63 -13.96 5.53
N ILE A 190 -11.34 -13.60 5.61
CA ILE A 190 -10.37 -14.11 6.58
C ILE A 190 -9.59 -12.91 7.11
N CYS A 191 -9.52 -12.80 8.44
CA CYS A 191 -8.71 -11.80 9.14
C CYS A 191 -7.88 -12.49 10.20
N LEU A 192 -6.56 -12.23 10.22
CA LEU A 192 -5.60 -12.77 11.18
C LEU A 192 -4.79 -11.63 11.76
N GLN A 193 -4.58 -11.64 13.08
CA GLN A 193 -3.63 -10.74 13.74
C GLN A 193 -2.59 -11.51 14.56
N HIS A 194 -1.35 -11.04 14.53
CA HIS A 194 -0.23 -11.67 15.19
C HIS A 194 -0.37 -11.69 16.74
N ASN A 195 -1.04 -10.70 17.33
CA ASN A 195 -1.14 -10.54 18.78
C ASN A 195 -2.36 -11.23 19.43
N GLU A 196 -3.17 -11.97 18.67
CA GLU A 196 -4.35 -12.68 19.24
C GLU A 196 -3.97 -13.81 20.23
N ILE A 197 -2.68 -14.08 20.43
CA ILE A 197 -2.20 -15.08 21.39
C ILE A 197 -2.06 -14.49 22.81
N SER A 198 -1.92 -13.17 22.97
CA SER A 198 -1.65 -12.54 24.28
C SER A 198 -2.89 -12.16 25.09
N THR A 199 -4.07 -12.12 24.47
CA THR A 199 -5.34 -11.93 25.18
C THR A 199 -6.04 -13.28 25.26
N GLY A 200 -6.08 -13.89 26.45
CA GLY A 200 -6.61 -15.23 26.75
C GLY A 200 -8.09 -15.49 26.41
N ALA A 201 -8.71 -14.72 25.52
CA ALA A 201 -10.00 -15.03 24.93
C ALA A 201 -9.81 -16.04 23.79
N ARG A 202 -9.67 -17.32 24.15
CA ARG A 202 -9.92 -18.43 23.23
C ARG A 202 -11.41 -18.41 22.90
N ILE A 203 -11.82 -17.57 21.94
CA ILE A 203 -13.08 -17.81 21.24
C ILE A 203 -12.83 -19.08 20.42
N LEU A 204 -13.38 -20.17 20.94
CA LEU A 204 -13.38 -21.51 20.36
C LEU A 204 -14.38 -21.54 19.21
N GLU A 205 -14.23 -20.62 18.25
CA GLU A 205 -14.86 -20.81 16.95
C GLU A 205 -14.09 -21.93 16.25
N GLU A 206 -14.81 -22.89 15.67
CA GLU A 206 -14.24 -23.92 14.80
C GLU A 206 -13.48 -23.22 13.67
N GLN A 207 -12.18 -23.05 13.87
CA GLN A 207 -11.36 -22.39 12.89
C GLN A 207 -11.14 -23.37 11.74
N ASP A 208 -11.75 -23.04 10.61
CA ASP A 208 -11.53 -23.75 9.37
C ASP A 208 -10.02 -23.98 9.09
N LEU A 209 -9.70 -25.16 8.56
CA LEU A 209 -8.34 -25.66 8.34
C LEU A 209 -7.48 -24.67 7.55
N LEU A 210 -8.06 -23.95 6.59
CA LEU A 210 -7.32 -22.96 5.81
C LEU A 210 -6.90 -21.75 6.68
N THR A 211 -7.75 -21.35 7.61
CA THR A 211 -7.47 -20.23 8.53
C THR A 211 -6.32 -20.60 9.47
N GLN A 212 -6.30 -21.84 9.96
CA GLN A 212 -5.19 -22.38 10.75
C GLN A 212 -3.90 -22.51 9.93
N TYR A 213 -3.98 -23.03 8.70
CA TYR A 213 -2.86 -23.10 7.78
C TYR A 213 -2.24 -21.72 7.53
N LEU A 214 -3.05 -20.71 7.20
CA LEU A 214 -2.58 -19.35 6.96
C LEU A 214 -1.94 -18.73 8.19
N ARG A 215 -2.49 -18.97 9.39
CA ARG A 215 -1.88 -18.52 10.65
C ARG A 215 -0.48 -19.10 10.84
N ASN A 216 -0.31 -20.39 10.58
CA ASN A 216 0.99 -21.06 10.68
C ASN A 216 1.96 -20.56 9.59
N LEU A 217 1.46 -20.39 8.36
CA LEU A 217 2.24 -19.89 7.23
C LEU A 217 2.84 -18.51 7.53
N CYS A 218 2.07 -17.60 8.14
CA CYS A 218 2.47 -16.22 8.49
C CYS A 218 3.75 -16.11 9.37
N ARG A 219 4.19 -17.22 9.98
CA ARG A 219 5.39 -17.31 10.84
C ARG A 219 6.33 -18.45 10.44
N SER A 220 6.03 -19.13 9.34
CA SER A 220 6.83 -20.24 8.86
C SER A 220 8.11 -19.73 8.21
N PRO A 221 9.15 -20.57 8.08
CA PRO A 221 10.36 -20.24 7.32
C PRO A 221 10.09 -19.88 5.84
N VAL A 222 8.95 -20.29 5.29
CA VAL A 222 8.53 -19.88 3.94
C VAL A 222 8.28 -18.38 3.90
N VAL A 223 7.70 -17.80 4.96
CA VAL A 223 7.50 -16.35 5.08
C VAL A 223 8.74 -15.67 5.66
N CYS A 224 9.37 -16.26 6.69
CA CYS A 224 10.51 -15.70 7.38
C CYS A 224 11.81 -15.86 6.56
N ARG A 225 11.99 -15.01 5.53
CA ARG A 225 13.04 -15.14 4.52
C ARG A 225 13.60 -13.82 4.04
N SER A 226 14.75 -13.88 3.38
CA SER A 226 15.43 -12.72 2.80
C SER A 226 14.83 -12.32 1.45
N ILE A 227 14.43 -11.06 1.32
CA ILE A 227 13.75 -10.49 0.15
C ILE A 227 14.43 -9.21 -0.32
N VAL A 228 14.20 -8.86 -1.58
CA VAL A 228 14.47 -7.53 -2.11
C VAL A 228 13.15 -6.77 -2.24
N LEU A 229 12.95 -5.80 -1.35
CA LEU A 229 11.73 -5.01 -1.24
C LEU A 229 11.86 -3.70 -2.02
N ALA A 230 10.98 -3.49 -2.99
CA ALA A 230 10.74 -2.17 -3.58
C ALA A 230 9.56 -1.51 -2.86
N PHE A 231 9.74 -0.27 -2.41
CA PHE A 231 8.77 0.43 -1.58
C PHE A 231 8.70 1.93 -1.86
N ARG A 232 7.66 2.56 -1.33
CA ARG A 232 7.58 4.01 -1.16
C ARG A 232 7.14 4.33 0.26
N VAL A 233 7.49 5.52 0.74
CA VAL A 233 7.05 6.00 2.05
C VAL A 233 5.56 6.37 2.01
N ASP A 234 4.78 5.92 2.99
CA ASP A 234 3.39 6.37 3.15
C ASP A 234 3.37 7.81 3.70
N ARG A 235 3.05 8.78 2.83
CA ARG A 235 2.96 10.21 3.17
C ARG A 235 1.97 10.49 4.29
N LYS A 236 0.94 9.64 4.48
CA LYS A 236 -0.03 9.79 5.58
C LYS A 236 0.56 9.48 6.95
N SER A 237 1.69 8.77 6.99
CA SER A 237 2.33 8.32 8.22
C SER A 237 3.42 9.26 8.74
N PHE A 238 3.85 10.25 7.95
CA PHE A 238 4.83 11.24 8.36
C PHE A 238 4.19 12.29 9.27
N LYS A 239 3.97 11.94 10.53
CA LYS A 239 3.84 12.94 11.60
C LYS A 239 5.25 13.29 12.04
N THR A 240 5.69 14.51 11.74
CA THR A 240 6.86 15.16 12.34
C THR A 240 6.58 15.39 13.83
N GLY A 241 6.62 14.32 14.61
CA GLY A 241 6.49 14.35 16.06
C GLY A 241 7.84 14.07 16.70
N SER A 242 8.11 14.75 17.82
CA SER A 242 9.15 14.32 18.76
C SER A 242 8.95 12.84 19.09
N GLY A 243 10.00 12.02 18.98
CA GLY A 243 9.93 10.57 19.15
C GLY A 243 9.12 10.13 20.40
N GLN A 244 8.39 9.03 20.29
CA GLN A 244 7.56 8.51 21.37
C GLN A 244 8.41 7.69 22.35
N LEU A 245 8.21 7.89 23.65
CA LEU A 245 8.71 6.98 24.68
C LEU A 245 7.98 5.64 24.56
N ARG A 246 8.74 4.56 24.39
CA ARG A 246 8.22 3.19 24.43
C ARG A 246 8.82 2.43 25.60
N ARG A 247 7.98 1.58 26.18
CA ARG A 247 8.34 0.58 27.19
C ARG A 247 8.88 -0.66 26.52
N PHE A 248 10.01 -1.14 27.01
CA PHE A 248 10.63 -2.39 26.63
C PHE A 248 10.79 -3.24 27.88
N PHE A 249 10.52 -4.52 27.74
CA PHE A 249 10.77 -5.51 28.78
C PHE A 249 11.88 -6.41 28.29
N CYS A 250 12.95 -6.50 29.07
CA CYS A 250 14.00 -7.48 28.88
C CYS A 250 14.13 -8.26 30.18
N ASN A 251 13.68 -9.52 30.16
CA ASN A 251 13.48 -10.33 31.35
C ASN A 251 12.53 -9.60 32.34
N GLU A 252 12.96 -9.40 33.59
CA GLU A 252 12.20 -8.71 34.65
C GLU A 252 12.44 -7.20 34.70
N LEU A 253 13.23 -6.64 33.77
CA LEU A 253 13.58 -5.22 33.77
C LEU A 253 12.78 -4.45 32.72
N GLU A 254 12.15 -3.37 33.18
CA GLU A 254 11.44 -2.41 32.34
C GLU A 254 12.35 -1.23 31.99
N PHE A 255 12.46 -0.93 30.69
CA PHE A 255 13.21 0.20 30.17
C PHE A 255 12.30 1.14 29.39
N LEU A 256 12.51 2.44 29.55
CA LEU A 256 11.88 3.47 28.73
C LEU A 256 12.90 4.01 27.73
N SER A 257 12.61 3.86 26.45
CA SER A 257 13.47 4.41 25.39
C SER A 257 12.68 5.31 24.46
N ARG A 258 13.28 6.44 24.10
CA ARG A 258 12.71 7.39 23.14
C ARG A 258 12.95 6.88 21.73
N MET A 259 11.89 6.36 21.12
CA MET A 259 11.90 5.80 19.78
C MET A 259 11.52 6.89 18.76
N ARG A 260 12.24 6.95 17.64
CA ARG A 260 11.82 7.78 16.50
C ARG A 260 10.52 7.21 15.91
N ASN A 261 9.70 8.07 15.32
CA ASN A 261 8.54 7.61 14.55
C ASN A 261 9.05 6.74 13.38
N ARG A 262 8.67 5.46 13.38
CA ARG A 262 9.00 4.54 12.29
C ARG A 262 8.11 4.90 11.09
N PRO A 263 8.67 5.23 9.91
CA PRO A 263 7.86 5.50 8.74
C PRO A 263 7.14 4.22 8.32
N ASN A 264 5.86 4.34 7.93
CA ASN A 264 5.17 3.23 7.30
C ASN A 264 5.53 3.20 5.82
N LEU A 265 5.83 2.01 5.31
CA LEU A 265 6.14 1.83 3.90
C LEU A 265 4.94 1.20 3.18
N VAL A 266 4.79 1.54 1.90
CA VAL A 266 3.87 0.86 0.99
C VAL A 266 4.71 0.01 0.04
N CYS A 267 4.45 -1.28 0.02
CA CYS A 267 5.09 -2.21 -0.90
C CYS A 267 4.72 -1.86 -2.34
N LEU A 268 5.72 -1.94 -3.22
CA LEU A 268 5.56 -1.81 -4.66
C LEU A 268 5.81 -3.15 -5.34
N ASN A 269 6.88 -3.83 -4.94
CA ASN A 269 7.21 -5.16 -5.45
C ASN A 269 8.10 -5.91 -4.45
N ILE A 270 8.03 -7.24 -4.49
CA ILE A 270 8.87 -8.16 -3.71
C ILE A 270 9.57 -9.09 -4.68
N ARG A 271 10.85 -9.36 -4.44
CA ARG A 271 11.65 -10.36 -5.16
C ARG A 271 12.43 -11.19 -4.16
N GLU A 272 12.74 -12.42 -4.52
CA GLU A 272 13.66 -13.24 -3.73
C GLU A 272 15.09 -12.71 -3.87
N THR A 273 15.89 -12.93 -2.82
CA THR A 273 17.34 -12.75 -2.90
C THR A 273 17.93 -13.95 -3.66
N ILE A 274 18.77 -13.67 -4.67
CA ILE A 274 19.47 -14.70 -5.45
C ILE A 274 20.70 -15.15 -4.64
#